data_AF-A0A7K2MGE9-F1
#
_entry.id   AF-A0A7K2MGE9-F1
#
_cell.length_a   1.000
_cell.length_b   1.000
_cell.length_c   1.000
_cell.angle_alpha   90.00
_cell.angle_beta   90.00
_cell.angle_gamma   90.00
#
_symmetry.space_group_name_H-M   'P 1'
#
loop_
_entity.id
_entity.type
_entity.pdbx_description
1 polymer ?
#
loop_
_entity_poly.entity_id
_entity_poly.type
_entity_poly.pdbx_seq_one_letter_code
_entity_poly.pdbx_strand_id
1 'polypeptide(L)'
;MPALLPPPRAGGACLLDLEHLTRVEDGERLHALLWRPGPGWRMVSSAVLGGGIAERAWVLNAQVAHGYRRTDPARHLADLARAAGARGPGVGLMTAADVTAHGRARDGGAEAVATAGISVRGWAAVPEEGSTGAAPPGTINIVAALPVALGDAALVNAVMTATEAKVQA
;
A
#
# COMPACT_ATOMS: atom_id res chain seq x y z
N MET A 1 23.15 -23.37 6.07
CA MET A 1 23.91 -22.24 5.50
C MET A 1 23.24 -20.95 5.92
N PRO A 2 23.90 -20.04 6.66
CA PRO A 2 23.29 -18.76 6.99
C PRO A 2 23.12 -17.95 5.71
N ALA A 3 21.89 -17.50 5.43
CA ALA A 3 21.61 -16.62 4.31
C ALA A 3 22.37 -15.30 4.53
N LEU A 4 23.23 -14.93 3.58
CA LEU A 4 23.93 -13.66 3.60
C LEU A 4 22.88 -12.56 3.46
N LEU A 5 22.50 -11.92 4.57
CA LEU A 5 21.62 -10.76 4.53
C LEU A 5 22.41 -9.60 3.91
N PRO A 6 21.87 -8.92 2.88
CA PRO A 6 22.52 -7.75 2.32
C PRO A 6 22.68 -6.67 3.40
N PRO A 7 23.73 -5.84 3.32
CA PRO A 7 24.01 -4.85 4.34
C PRO A 7 22.83 -3.86 4.48
N PRO A 8 22.51 -3.42 5.72
CA PRO A 8 21.47 -2.43 5.93
C PRO A 8 21.80 -1.16 5.17
N ARG A 9 20.80 -0.58 4.49
CA ARG A 9 20.96 0.72 3.84
C ARG A 9 21.08 1.77 4.95
N ALA A 10 22.31 2.14 5.30
CA ALA A 10 22.60 3.10 6.35
C ALA A 10 22.25 4.54 5.92
N GLY A 11 21.55 5.25 6.81
CA GLY A 11 21.67 6.71 6.97
C GLY A 11 20.57 7.56 6.33
N GLY A 12 19.70 8.12 7.18
CA GLY A 12 18.96 9.38 6.99
C GLY A 12 17.94 9.51 5.84
N ALA A 13 18.07 8.70 4.79
CA ALA A 13 17.22 8.76 3.61
C ALA A 13 15.83 8.21 3.90
N CYS A 14 14.86 8.82 3.25
CA CYS A 14 13.52 8.28 3.15
C CYS A 14 13.57 6.90 2.47
N LEU A 15 13.06 5.85 3.12
CA LEU A 15 12.88 4.53 2.51
C LEU A 15 11.81 4.54 1.43
N LEU A 16 10.88 5.49 1.51
CA LEU A 16 9.71 5.62 0.67
C LEU A 16 9.65 7.01 0.01
N ASP A 17 10.45 7.24 -1.02
CA ASP A 17 10.27 8.45 -1.84
C ASP A 17 8.93 8.35 -2.59
N LEU A 18 8.01 9.25 -2.23
CA LEU A 18 6.61 9.18 -2.63
C LEU A 18 6.33 10.17 -3.75
N GLU A 19 5.83 9.66 -4.86
CA GLU A 19 5.35 10.45 -5.98
C GLU A 19 3.81 10.46 -6.00
N HIS A 20 3.23 11.65 -6.15
CA HIS A 20 1.80 11.81 -6.41
C HIS A 20 1.52 11.83 -7.90
N LEU A 21 0.65 10.94 -8.34
CA LEU A 21 0.16 10.90 -9.71
C LEU A 21 -1.27 11.40 -9.77
N THR A 22 -1.63 11.99 -10.90
CA THR A 22 -3.01 12.37 -11.24
C THR A 22 -3.32 11.86 -12.64
N ARG A 23 -4.52 11.34 -12.83
CA ARG A 23 -5.04 10.90 -14.13
C ARG A 23 -6.51 11.29 -14.26
N VAL A 24 -7.01 11.28 -15.50
CA VAL A 24 -8.44 11.34 -15.80
C VAL A 24 -8.85 10.00 -16.39
N GLU A 25 -9.87 9.38 -15.81
CA GLU A 25 -10.40 8.07 -16.20
C GLU A 25 -11.93 8.17 -16.20
N ASP A 26 -12.58 7.85 -17.31
CA ASP A 26 -14.04 7.95 -17.48
C ASP A 26 -14.65 9.31 -17.08
N GLY A 27 -13.88 10.40 -17.28
CA GLY A 27 -14.30 11.76 -16.93
C GLY A 27 -14.08 12.14 -15.46
N GLU A 28 -13.65 11.20 -14.61
CA GLU A 28 -13.28 11.45 -13.22
C GLU A 28 -11.78 11.71 -13.08
N ARG A 29 -11.41 12.69 -12.25
CA ARG A 29 -10.02 12.93 -11.87
C ARG A 29 -9.67 12.05 -10.68
N LEU A 30 -8.71 11.14 -10.87
CA LEU A 30 -8.27 10.16 -9.88
C LEU A 30 -6.77 10.31 -9.58
N HIS A 31 -6.37 9.93 -8.38
CA HIS A 31 -5.00 10.04 -7.90
C HIS A 31 -4.34 8.68 -7.71
N ALA A 32 -3.02 8.65 -7.61
CA ALA A 32 -2.29 7.49 -7.15
C ALA A 32 -1.02 7.90 -6.40
N LEU A 33 -0.57 7.02 -5.52
CA LEU A 33 0.71 7.14 -4.83
C LEU A 33 1.67 6.11 -5.41
N LEU A 34 2.88 6.54 -5.77
CA LEU A 34 3.88 5.69 -6.39
C LEU A 34 5.21 5.77 -5.65
N TRP A 35 5.81 4.61 -5.43
CA TRP A 35 7.16 4.46 -4.90
C TRP A 35 8.03 3.69 -5.88
N ARG A 36 9.25 4.17 -6.11
CA ARG A 36 10.24 3.57 -7.02
C ARG A 36 11.56 3.25 -6.33
N PRO A 37 11.57 2.33 -5.36
CA PRO A 37 12.76 2.01 -4.60
C PRO A 37 13.84 1.29 -5.43
N GLY A 38 13.52 0.86 -6.66
CA GLY A 38 14.45 0.20 -7.58
C GLY A 38 14.58 -1.30 -7.34
N PRO A 39 15.41 -2.02 -8.12
CA PRO A 39 15.60 -3.46 -7.96
C PRO A 39 16.22 -3.84 -6.60
N GLY A 40 16.08 -5.11 -6.21
CA GLY A 40 16.68 -5.66 -4.98
C GLY A 40 15.86 -5.42 -3.70
N TRP A 41 14.62 -4.95 -3.81
CA TRP A 41 13.70 -4.86 -2.67
C TRP A 41 12.85 -6.11 -2.55
N ARG A 42 13.00 -6.83 -1.44
CA ARG A 42 12.11 -7.95 -1.09
C ARG A 42 10.83 -7.39 -0.47
N MET A 43 9.68 -7.77 -1.01
CA MET A 43 8.37 -7.30 -0.55
C MET A 43 7.43 -8.48 -0.30
N VAL A 44 6.50 -8.29 0.64
CA VAL A 44 5.34 -9.14 0.86
C VAL A 44 4.08 -8.30 0.62
N SER A 45 3.10 -8.84 -0.09
CA SER A 45 1.88 -8.08 -0.38
C SER A 45 0.66 -8.98 -0.57
N SER A 46 -0.50 -8.49 -0.17
CA SER A 46 -1.81 -9.05 -0.51
C SER A 46 -2.46 -8.37 -1.72
N ALA A 47 -1.71 -7.51 -2.43
CA ALA A 47 -2.21 -6.72 -3.53
C ALA A 47 -2.65 -7.55 -4.74
N VAL A 48 -3.60 -7.01 -5.50
CA VAL A 48 -4.19 -7.65 -6.69
C VAL A 48 -3.14 -7.86 -7.78
N LEU A 49 -2.21 -6.91 -7.93
CA LEU A 49 -1.04 -7.07 -8.79
C LEU A 49 0.21 -7.29 -7.93
N GLY A 50 0.94 -8.36 -8.22
CA GLY A 50 2.26 -8.59 -7.63
C GLY A 50 2.25 -9.08 -6.18
N GLY A 51 1.11 -9.59 -5.69
CA GLY A 51 0.98 -10.22 -4.38
C GLY A 51 1.90 -11.42 -4.15
N GLY A 52 1.95 -11.88 -2.90
CA GLY A 52 2.91 -12.86 -2.39
C GLY A 52 4.22 -12.23 -1.94
N ILE A 53 5.24 -13.08 -1.75
CA ILE A 53 6.60 -12.67 -1.38
C ILE A 53 7.50 -12.77 -2.61
N ALA A 54 8.13 -11.66 -3.00
CA ALA A 54 9.17 -11.66 -4.02
C ALA A 54 9.86 -10.31 -4.13
N GLU A 55 10.88 -10.23 -4.98
CA GLU A 55 11.52 -8.96 -5.31
C GLU A 55 10.66 -8.10 -6.22
N ARG A 56 10.64 -6.79 -5.95
CA ARG A 56 9.82 -5.79 -6.63
C ARG A 56 10.62 -4.49 -6.76
N ALA A 57 10.33 -3.73 -7.80
CA ALA A 57 11.02 -2.48 -8.11
C ALA A 57 10.16 -1.23 -7.86
N TRP A 58 8.85 -1.40 -7.71
CA TRP A 58 7.89 -0.32 -7.51
C TRP A 58 6.63 -0.77 -6.78
N VAL A 59 5.97 0.18 -6.14
CA VAL A 59 4.66 0.01 -5.48
C VAL A 59 3.74 1.13 -5.94
N LEU A 60 2.54 0.81 -6.40
CA LEU A 60 1.51 1.76 -6.81
C LEU A 60 0.27 1.54 -5.94
N ASN A 61 -0.22 2.58 -5.25
CA ASN A 61 -1.53 2.58 -4.61
C ASN A 61 -2.47 3.49 -5.41
N ALA A 62 -3.31 2.89 -6.26
CA ALA A 62 -4.16 3.62 -7.19
C ALA A 62 -5.56 3.88 -6.61
N GLN A 63 -6.00 5.13 -6.67
CA GLN A 63 -7.40 5.44 -6.48
C GLN A 63 -8.21 4.95 -7.69
N VAL A 64 -9.36 4.34 -7.42
CA VAL A 64 -10.36 3.94 -8.42
C VAL A 64 -11.68 4.65 -8.13
N ALA A 65 -12.49 4.85 -9.17
CA ALA A 65 -13.82 5.44 -9.02
C ALA A 65 -14.70 4.62 -8.07
N HIS A 66 -15.66 5.29 -7.43
CA HIS A 66 -16.68 4.60 -6.64
C HIS A 66 -17.48 3.67 -7.55
N GLY A 67 -17.62 2.40 -7.17
CA GLY A 67 -18.29 1.41 -8.00
C GLY A 67 -17.43 0.85 -9.14
N TYR A 68 -16.11 0.88 -9.02
CA TYR A 68 -15.18 0.18 -9.90
C TYR A 68 -15.64 -1.27 -10.22
N ARG A 69 -15.80 -1.59 -11.51
CA ARG A 69 -16.42 -2.84 -12.01
C ARG A 69 -15.57 -3.64 -12.99
N ARG A 70 -14.35 -3.19 -13.30
CA ARG A 70 -13.47 -3.91 -14.24
C ARG A 70 -13.17 -5.30 -13.69
N THR A 71 -13.19 -6.28 -14.58
CA THR A 71 -12.89 -7.69 -14.27
C THR A 71 -11.41 -8.05 -14.48
N ASP A 72 -10.60 -7.10 -14.96
CA ASP A 72 -9.15 -7.25 -15.19
C ASP A 72 -8.27 -6.33 -14.30
N PRO A 73 -8.51 -6.24 -12.97
CA PRO A 73 -7.88 -5.25 -12.10
C PRO A 73 -6.34 -5.28 -12.08
N ALA A 74 -5.72 -6.45 -12.16
CA ALA A 74 -4.27 -6.58 -12.22
C ALA A 74 -3.69 -5.98 -13.52
N ARG A 75 -4.37 -6.20 -14.65
CA ARG A 75 -3.99 -5.63 -15.95
C ARG A 75 -4.14 -4.12 -15.93
N HIS A 76 -5.24 -3.62 -15.38
CA HIS A 76 -5.46 -2.20 -15.20
C HIS A 76 -4.32 -1.53 -14.40
N LEU A 77 -3.95 -2.09 -13.25
CA LEU A 77 -2.84 -1.57 -12.44
C LEU A 77 -1.50 -1.60 -13.18
N ALA A 78 -1.23 -2.64 -13.96
CA ALA A 78 -0.02 -2.73 -14.77
C ALA A 78 0.03 -1.63 -15.85
N ASP A 79 -1.11 -1.33 -16.48
CA ASP A 79 -1.21 -0.23 -17.45
C ASP A 79 -0.99 1.14 -16.81
N LEU A 80 -1.57 1.39 -15.62
CA LEU A 80 -1.35 2.62 -14.86
C LEU A 80 0.13 2.80 -14.48
N ALA A 81 0.76 1.74 -13.95
CA ALA A 81 2.17 1.76 -13.59
C ALA A 81 3.06 2.04 -14.80
N ARG A 82 2.78 1.38 -15.93
CA ARG A 82 3.50 1.58 -17.20
C ARG A 82 3.33 3.01 -17.72
N ALA A 83 2.12 3.56 -17.69
CA ALA A 83 1.84 4.94 -18.10
C ALA A 83 2.59 5.96 -17.22
N ALA A 84 2.74 5.67 -15.93
CA ALA A 84 3.56 6.47 -15.03
C ALA A 84 5.07 6.34 -15.30
N GLY A 85 5.51 5.34 -16.08
CA GLY A 85 6.92 5.04 -16.34
C GLY A 85 7.56 4.08 -15.34
N ALA A 86 6.79 3.44 -14.46
CA ALA A 86 7.29 2.37 -13.60
C ALA A 86 7.57 1.12 -14.44
N ARG A 87 8.75 0.53 -14.27
CA ARG A 87 9.24 -0.61 -15.07
C ARG A 87 9.64 -1.77 -14.18
N GLY A 88 9.57 -2.98 -14.73
CA GLY A 88 9.91 -4.21 -14.01
C GLY A 88 8.77 -4.73 -13.12
N PRO A 89 9.03 -5.76 -12.29
CA PRO A 89 8.02 -6.32 -11.40
C PRO A 89 7.67 -5.34 -10.29
N GLY A 90 6.39 -5.24 -9.93
CA GLY A 90 5.94 -4.35 -8.86
C GLY A 90 4.64 -4.79 -8.23
N VAL A 91 4.18 -3.98 -7.27
CA VAL A 91 2.99 -4.22 -6.45
C VAL A 91 1.96 -3.16 -6.78
N GLY A 92 0.73 -3.56 -7.11
CA GLY A 92 -0.37 -2.64 -7.39
C GLY A 92 -1.53 -2.84 -6.42
N LEU A 93 -1.72 -1.89 -5.51
CA LEU A 93 -2.89 -1.77 -4.64
C LEU A 93 -3.94 -0.87 -5.30
N MET A 94 -5.19 -1.06 -4.92
CA MET A 94 -6.29 -0.20 -5.33
C MET A 94 -7.19 0.15 -4.15
N THR A 95 -7.81 1.32 -4.20
CA THR A 95 -8.72 1.81 -3.17
C THR A 95 -9.69 2.83 -3.78
N ALA A 96 -10.93 2.88 -3.30
CA ALA A 96 -11.85 3.98 -3.61
C ALA A 96 -11.62 5.20 -2.68
N ALA A 97 -10.79 5.06 -1.64
CA ALA A 97 -10.44 6.14 -0.74
C ALA A 97 -9.65 7.22 -1.47
N ASP A 98 -9.80 8.47 -1.02
CA ASP A 98 -8.93 9.55 -1.45
C ASP A 98 -7.49 9.29 -0.98
N VAL A 99 -6.63 8.94 -1.93
CA VAL A 99 -5.22 8.65 -1.64
C VAL A 99 -4.40 9.91 -1.39
N THR A 100 -4.91 11.09 -1.71
CA THR A 100 -4.23 12.36 -1.37
C THR A 100 -4.32 12.65 0.13
N ALA A 101 -5.37 12.19 0.79
CA ALA A 101 -5.58 12.24 2.24
C ALA A 101 -4.81 11.14 3.02
N HIS A 102 -3.66 10.70 2.50
CA HIS A 102 -2.80 9.72 3.15
C HIS A 102 -2.18 10.23 4.46
N GLY A 103 -2.06 9.33 5.43
CA GLY A 103 -1.26 9.52 6.65
C GLY A 103 0.13 8.93 6.50
N ARG A 104 1.13 9.54 7.14
CA ARG A 104 2.52 9.06 7.14
C ARG A 104 3.09 9.09 8.55
N ALA A 105 3.82 8.04 8.91
CA ALA A 105 4.54 7.94 10.18
C ALA A 105 5.92 7.32 9.98
N ARG A 106 6.84 7.64 10.89
CA ARG A 106 8.18 7.07 10.97
C ARG A 106 8.53 6.79 12.42
N ASP A 107 9.05 5.60 12.69
CA ASP A 107 9.53 5.20 14.02
C ASP A 107 10.68 4.21 13.88
N GLY A 108 11.77 4.39 14.64
CA GLY A 108 12.93 3.50 14.61
C GLY A 108 13.55 3.26 13.22
N GLY A 109 13.36 4.17 12.27
CA GLY A 109 13.79 4.01 10.87
C GLY A 109 12.81 3.26 9.98
N ALA A 110 11.74 2.65 10.53
CA ALA A 110 10.61 2.18 9.78
C ALA A 110 9.75 3.36 9.28
N GLU A 111 9.16 3.21 8.11
CA GLU A 111 8.21 4.18 7.55
C GLU A 111 6.92 3.49 7.15
N ALA A 112 5.80 4.15 7.38
CA ALA A 112 4.49 3.69 6.93
C ALA A 112 3.71 4.84 6.29
N VAL A 113 3.03 4.52 5.19
CA VAL A 113 2.01 5.37 4.57
C VAL A 113 0.70 4.58 4.54
N ALA A 114 -0.37 5.19 5.01
CA ALA A 114 -1.71 4.59 5.02
C ALA A 114 -2.72 5.48 4.31
N THR A 115 -3.61 4.88 3.54
CA THR A 115 -4.79 5.53 2.96
C THR A 115 -6.03 4.84 3.51
N ALA A 116 -6.97 5.59 4.08
CA ALA A 116 -8.16 5.04 4.71
C ALA A 116 -9.42 5.75 4.20
N GLY A 117 -10.35 4.97 3.64
CA GLY A 117 -11.68 5.41 3.22
C GLY A 117 -12.77 4.83 4.11
N ILE A 118 -12.59 4.90 5.43
CA ILE A 118 -13.56 4.42 6.43
C ILE A 118 -14.43 5.60 6.89
N SER A 119 -15.75 5.39 6.94
CA SER A 119 -16.74 6.40 7.36
C SER A 119 -17.12 6.32 8.84
N VAL A 120 -16.83 5.20 9.50
CA VAL A 120 -17.01 5.02 10.95
C VAL A 120 -15.66 5.27 11.63
N ARG A 121 -15.61 6.26 12.51
CA ARG A 121 -14.43 6.58 13.34
C ARG A 121 -14.70 6.10 14.76
N GLY A 122 -14.50 4.81 15.00
CA GLY A 122 -14.72 4.20 16.31
C GLY A 122 -13.95 2.89 16.43
N TRP A 123 -13.54 2.56 17.66
CA TRP A 123 -12.92 1.27 17.94
C TRP A 123 -13.86 0.13 17.58
N ALA A 124 -13.36 -0.94 16.96
CA ALA A 124 -14.15 -2.13 16.67
C ALA A 124 -14.82 -2.75 17.94
N ALA A 125 -14.30 -2.42 19.12
CA ALA A 125 -14.75 -2.90 20.42
C ALA A 125 -15.76 -1.98 21.13
N VAL A 126 -16.08 -0.80 20.58
CA VAL A 126 -17.06 0.12 21.19
C VAL A 126 -18.39 -0.02 20.44
N PRO A 127 -19.50 -0.40 21.10
CA PRO A 127 -20.81 -0.39 20.46
C PRO A 127 -21.18 1.07 20.16
N GLU A 128 -21.35 1.44 18.89
CA GLU A 128 -21.94 2.74 18.57
C GLU A 128 -23.46 2.71 18.74
N GLU A 129 -23.97 3.69 19.47
CA GLU A 129 -25.36 4.12 19.38
C GLU A 129 -25.52 5.01 18.14
N GLY A 130 -25.95 4.40 17.02
CA GLY A 130 -26.61 5.15 15.94
C GLY A 130 -25.86 5.30 14.62
N SER A 131 -26.10 4.37 13.70
CA SER A 131 -26.66 4.71 12.37
C SER A 131 -27.33 3.45 11.79
N THR A 132 -28.56 3.58 11.29
CA THR A 132 -29.42 2.45 10.87
C THR A 132 -29.10 1.91 9.47
N GLY A 133 -27.86 2.08 9.00
CA GLY A 133 -27.39 1.50 7.74
C GLY A 133 -25.95 1.03 7.89
N ALA A 134 -25.66 -0.21 7.48
CA ALA A 134 -24.28 -0.66 7.36
C ALA A 134 -23.58 0.24 6.33
N ALA A 135 -22.67 1.10 6.79
CA ALA A 135 -21.84 1.86 5.87
C ALA A 135 -21.13 0.87 4.93
N PRO A 136 -21.06 1.16 3.61
CA PRO A 136 -20.32 0.29 2.70
C PRO A 136 -18.88 0.15 3.23
N PRO A 137 -18.31 -1.07 3.18
CA PRO A 137 -16.99 -1.31 3.74
C PRO A 137 -15.96 -0.39 3.09
N GLY A 138 -15.29 0.39 3.94
CA GLY A 138 -14.16 1.21 3.54
C GLY A 138 -12.94 0.36 3.19
N THR A 139 -11.94 0.98 2.58
CA THR A 139 -10.64 0.34 2.33
C THR A 139 -9.56 1.05 3.11
N ILE A 140 -8.62 0.25 3.64
CA ILE A 140 -7.38 0.76 4.22
C ILE A 140 -6.24 0.03 3.54
N ASN A 141 -5.39 0.77 2.83
CA ASN A 141 -4.14 0.26 2.27
C ASN A 141 -2.98 0.81 3.08
N ILE A 142 -1.98 -0.03 3.36
CA ILE A 142 -0.78 0.33 4.10
C ILE A 142 0.43 -0.07 3.26
N VAL A 143 1.37 0.84 3.08
CA VAL A 143 2.70 0.58 2.53
C VAL A 143 3.70 0.87 3.64
N ALA A 144 4.43 -0.16 4.07
CA ALA A 144 5.43 -0.04 5.12
C ALA A 144 6.81 -0.48 4.58
N ALA A 145 7.84 0.27 4.95
CA ALA A 145 9.23 -0.04 4.64
C ALA A 145 10.05 -0.11 5.93
N LEU A 146 10.95 -1.09 6.00
CA LEU A 146 11.82 -1.33 7.16
C LEU A 146 13.28 -1.12 6.76
N PRO A 147 14.14 -0.64 7.68
CA PRO A 147 15.55 -0.35 7.39
C PRO A 147 16.42 -1.62 7.28
N VAL A 148 15.82 -2.80 7.41
CA VAL A 148 16.49 -4.11 7.39
C VAL A 148 15.79 -5.06 6.43
N ALA A 149 16.58 -5.93 5.78
CA ALA A 149 16.04 -6.99 4.96
C ALA A 149 15.44 -8.09 5.85
N LEU A 150 14.20 -8.49 5.57
CA LEU A 150 13.50 -9.54 6.28
C LEU A 150 13.49 -10.84 5.49
N GLY A 151 13.64 -11.97 6.19
CA GLY A 151 13.32 -13.30 5.65
C GLY A 151 11.81 -13.54 5.58
N ASP A 152 11.39 -14.63 4.94
CA ASP A 152 9.97 -14.86 4.61
C ASP A 152 9.06 -14.92 5.84
N ALA A 153 9.48 -15.65 6.89
CA ALA A 153 8.72 -15.70 8.14
C ALA A 153 8.61 -14.32 8.81
N ALA A 154 9.68 -13.51 8.77
CA ALA A 154 9.67 -12.17 9.34
C ALA A 154 8.81 -11.20 8.52
N LEU A 155 8.76 -11.34 7.19
CA LEU A 155 7.85 -10.60 6.32
C LEU A 155 6.38 -10.92 6.64
N VAL A 156 6.04 -12.20 6.80
CA VAL A 156 4.69 -12.61 7.21
C VAL A 156 4.35 -12.02 8.58
N ASN A 157 5.29 -12.05 9.54
CA ASN A 157 5.10 -11.43 10.84
C ASN A 157 4.86 -9.91 10.74
N ALA A 158 5.61 -9.21 9.90
CA ALA A 158 5.40 -7.78 9.67
C ALA A 158 4.01 -7.47 9.10
N VAL A 159 3.46 -8.32 8.22
CA VAL A 159 2.08 -8.20 7.73
C VAL A 159 1.07 -8.37 8.86
N MET A 160 1.29 -9.35 9.76
CA MET A 160 0.42 -9.54 10.93
C MET A 160 0.43 -8.29 11.82
N THR A 161 1.60 -7.76 12.17
CA THR A 161 1.73 -6.52 12.97
C THR A 161 1.05 -5.32 12.29
N ALA A 162 1.25 -5.13 10.98
CA ALA A 162 0.57 -4.06 10.24
C ALA A 162 -0.96 -4.26 10.22
N THR A 163 -1.44 -5.50 10.22
CA THR A 163 -2.86 -5.83 10.27
C THR A 163 -3.46 -5.56 11.66
N GLU A 164 -2.74 -5.90 12.74
CA GLU A 164 -3.15 -5.56 14.11
C GLU A 164 -3.29 -4.04 14.29
N ALA A 165 -2.29 -3.27 13.82
CA ALA A 165 -2.34 -1.81 13.83
C ALA A 165 -3.51 -1.27 12.99
N LYS A 166 -3.76 -1.85 11.80
CA LYS A 166 -4.89 -1.48 10.92
C LYS A 166 -6.25 -1.68 11.59
N VAL A 167 -6.42 -2.71 12.41
CA VAL A 167 -7.69 -3.03 13.08
C VAL A 167 -7.92 -2.15 14.31
N GLN A 168 -6.86 -1.61 14.92
CA GLN A 168 -6.97 -0.69 16.06
C GLN A 168 -7.31 0.76 15.66
N ALA A 169 -6.99 1.17 14.42
CA ALA A 169 -7.21 2.52 13.91
C ALA A 169 -8.66 2.79 13.51
#